data_AF-A0A0Q5VLT1-F1
#
_entry.id   AF-A0A0Q5VLT1-F1
#
_cell.length_a   1.000
_cell.length_b   1.000
_cell.length_c   1.000
_cell.angle_alpha   90.00
_cell.angle_beta   90.00
_cell.angle_gamma   90.00
#
_symmetry.space_group_name_H-M   'P 1'
#
loop_
_entity.id
_entity.type
_entity.pdbx_description
1 polymer ?
#
loop_
_entity_poly.entity_id
_entity_poly.type
_entity_poly.pdbx_seq_one_letter_code
_entity_poly.pdbx_strand_id
1 'polypeptide(L)' 'MNCIFNLLVLAAILFLSIGSGWSQKPFRKCANGLGYCTSVRNTCRAIAPPTECGPKEKCCKR' A
#
# COMPACT_ATOMS: atom_id res chain seq x y z
N MET A 1 28.00 7.62 -33.12
CA MET A 1 27.09 8.51 -32.37
C MET A 1 25.81 7.77 -31.91
N ASN A 2 25.91 6.54 -31.40
CA ASN A 2 24.73 5.73 -31.01
C ASN A 2 24.73 5.28 -29.54
N CYS A 3 25.87 5.35 -28.83
CA CYS A 3 25.96 4.84 -27.46
C CYS A 3 25.32 5.78 -26.43
N ILE A 4 25.38 7.10 -26.67
CA ILE A 4 24.82 8.11 -25.76
C ILE A 4 23.29 8.03 -25.73
N PHE A 5 22.67 7.76 -26.89
CA PHE A 5 21.22 7.61 -26.99
C PHE A 5 20.73 6.39 -26.22
N ASN A 6 21.44 5.26 -26.32
CA ASN A 6 21.13 4.04 -25.56
C ASN A 6 21.25 4.23 -24.05
N LEU A 7 22.24 5.03 -23.59
CA LEU A 7 22.41 5.36 -22.17
C LEU A 7 21.23 6.17 -21.62
N LEU A 8 20.72 7.14 -22.38
CA LEU A 8 19.58 7.96 -21.98
C LEU A 8 18.29 7.13 -21.90
N VAL A 9 18.08 6.23 -22.86
CA VAL A 9 16.92 5.32 -22.86
C VAL A 9 16.95 4.38 -21.67
N LEU A 10 18.13 3.82 -21.33
CA LEU A 10 18.28 2.92 -20.19
C LEU A 10 18.00 3.64 -18.85
N ALA A 11 18.46 4.88 -18.71
CA ALA A 11 18.18 5.71 -17.54
C ALA A 11 16.67 5.99 -17.41
N ALA A 12 15.99 6.34 -18.50
CA ALA A 12 14.55 6.61 -18.49
C ALA A 12 13.70 5.41 -18.03
N ILE A 13 14.07 4.19 -18.45
CA ILE A 13 13.38 2.94 -18.04
C ILE A 13 13.55 2.67 -16.54
N LEU A 14 14.75 2.94 -15.99
CA LEU A 14 15.01 2.81 -14.56
C LEU A 14 14.19 3.80 -13.73
N PHE A 15 14.06 5.06 -14.18
CA PHE A 15 13.24 6.07 -13.50
C PHE A 15 11.74 5.73 -13.53
N LEU A 16 11.22 5.17 -14.62
CA LEU A 16 9.82 4.73 -14.72
C LEU A 16 9.50 3.54 -13.79
N SER A 17 10.49 2.69 -13.51
CA SER A 17 10.32 1.54 -12.61
C SER A 17 10.23 1.93 -11.13
N ILE A 18 10.78 3.09 -10.73
CA ILE A 18 10.74 3.59 -9.35
C ILE A 18 9.35 4.15 -8.99
N GLY A 19 8.59 4.65 -9.96
CA GLY A 19 7.22 5.16 -9.75
C GLY A 19 6.15 4.09 -9.54
N SER A 20 6.48 2.81 -9.76
CA SER A 20 5.55 1.68 -9.66
C SER A 20 5.61 0.94 -8.32
N GLY A 21 6.48 1.40 -7.39
CA GLY A 21 6.42 0.99 -6.01
C GLY A 21 5.22 1.68 -5.36
N TRP A 22 4.04 1.07 -5.48
CA TRP A 22 2.91 1.41 -4.62
C TRP A 22 3.45 1.50 -3.20
N SER A 23 3.55 2.72 -2.68
CA SER A 23 3.70 2.96 -1.27
C SER A 23 2.37 2.54 -0.64
N GLN A 24 2.13 1.23 -0.58
CA GLN A 24 1.17 0.64 0.32
C GLN A 24 1.71 0.93 1.70
N LYS A 25 1.38 2.13 2.21
CA LYS A 25 1.52 2.42 3.63
C LYS A 25 1.04 1.17 4.37
N PRO A 26 1.86 0.57 5.24
CA PRO A 26 1.47 -0.63 5.92
C PRO A 26 0.14 -0.36 6.63
N PHE A 27 -0.89 -1.12 6.29
CA PHE A 27 -2.18 -1.01 6.95
C PHE A 27 -1.95 -1.12 8.46
N ARG A 28 -2.52 -0.18 9.22
CA ARG A 28 -2.36 -0.16 10.68
C ARG A 28 -2.88 -1.49 11.23
N LYS A 29 -2.08 -2.19 12.03
CA LYS A 29 -2.51 -3.45 12.66
C LYS A 29 -3.54 -3.17 13.73
N CYS A 30 -4.47 -4.11 13.91
CA CYS A 30 -5.52 -4.10 14.93
C CYS A 30 -5.73 -5.53 15.46
N ALA A 31 -6.59 -5.69 16.46
CA ALA A 31 -6.86 -6.95 17.15
C ALA A 31 -5.57 -7.62 17.66
N ASN A 32 -4.68 -6.85 18.30
CA ASN A 32 -3.34 -7.32 18.73
C ASN A 32 -2.50 -7.96 17.61
N GLY A 33 -2.65 -7.48 16.37
CA GLY A 33 -1.91 -7.98 15.21
C GLY A 33 -2.58 -9.12 14.46
N LEU A 34 -3.79 -9.53 14.86
CA LEU A 34 -4.60 -10.52 14.14
C LEU A 34 -5.34 -9.93 12.93
N GLY A 35 -5.38 -8.60 12.82
CA GLY A 35 -6.08 -7.90 11.73
C GLY A 35 -5.37 -6.66 11.23
N TYR A 36 -6.00 -6.03 10.25
CA TYR A 36 -5.59 -4.77 9.65
C TYR A 36 -6.77 -3.79 9.56
N CYS A 37 -6.47 -2.52 9.77
CA CYS A 37 -7.40 -1.43 9.57
C CYS A 37 -7.60 -1.21 8.07
N THR A 38 -8.86 -1.18 7.66
CA THR A 38 -9.28 -0.95 6.27
C THR A 38 -10.55 -0.11 6.25
N SER A 39 -10.94 0.44 5.10
CA SER A 39 -12.15 1.25 5.00
C SER A 39 -13.39 0.47 5.46
N VAL A 40 -14.33 1.14 6.15
CA VAL A 40 -15.65 0.58 6.47
C VAL A 40 -16.40 0.05 5.25
N ARG A 41 -16.10 0.58 4.06
CA ARG A 41 -16.64 0.15 2.77
C ARG A 41 -16.12 -1.20 2.28
N ASN A 42 -15.00 -1.68 2.81
CA ASN A 42 -14.43 -2.95 2.40
C ASN A 42 -15.33 -4.13 2.81
N THR A 43 -15.44 -5.17 1.99
CA THR A 43 -16.36 -6.31 2.19
C THR A 43 -15.79 -7.33 3.17
N CYS A 44 -15.40 -6.88 4.37
CA CYS A 44 -14.84 -7.74 5.41
C CYS A 44 -15.59 -7.58 6.74
N ARG A 45 -15.65 -8.68 7.51
CA ARG A 45 -16.27 -8.70 8.83
C ARG A 45 -15.31 -8.07 9.84
N ALA A 46 -15.82 -7.13 10.63
CA ALA A 46 -15.04 -6.50 11.68
C ALA A 46 -14.74 -7.53 12.79
N ILE A 47 -13.47 -7.62 13.23
CA ILE A 47 -13.02 -8.54 14.27
C ILE A 47 -12.68 -7.84 15.60
N ALA A 48 -12.56 -6.51 15.58
CA ALA A 48 -12.26 -5.68 16.75
C ALA A 48 -13.04 -4.35 16.64
N PRO A 49 -13.23 -3.63 17.76
CA PRO A 49 -14.00 -2.39 17.76
C PRO A 49 -13.35 -1.30 16.90
N PRO A 50 -14.15 -0.38 16.34
CA PRO A 50 -13.65 0.68 15.44
C PRO A 50 -12.74 1.68 16.16
N THR A 51 -12.70 1.69 17.49
CA THR A 51 -11.79 2.52 18.31
C THR A 51 -10.32 2.18 18.11
N GLU A 52 -9.99 0.98 17.62
CA GLU A 52 -8.60 0.61 17.31
C GLU A 52 -8.10 1.19 15.97
N CYS A 53 -9.02 1.53 15.07
CA CYS A 53 -8.72 2.06 13.74
C CYS A 53 -9.12 3.55 13.63
N GLY A 54 -8.73 4.19 12.53
CA GLY A 54 -9.08 5.59 12.30
C GLY A 54 -10.58 5.80 12.02
N PRO A 55 -11.04 7.07 12.00
CA PRO A 55 -12.39 7.39 11.56
C PRO A 55 -12.61 6.87 10.13
N LYS A 56 -13.75 6.20 9.91
CA LYS A 56 -14.11 5.52 8.64
C LYS A 56 -13.28 4.28 8.30
N GLU A 57 -12.57 3.73 9.26
CA GLU A 57 -11.91 2.44 9.17
C GLU A 57 -12.56 1.40 10.09
N LYS A 58 -12.38 0.13 9.76
CA LYS A 58 -12.73 -1.01 10.61
C LYS A 58 -11.58 -2.00 10.63
N CYS A 59 -11.48 -2.75 11.73
CA CYS A 59 -10.50 -3.80 11.87
C CYS A 59 -10.98 -5.09 11.21
N CYS A 60 -10.29 -5.55 10.17
CA CYS A 60 -10.62 -6.79 9.47
C CYS A 60 -9.55 -7.86 9.66
N LYS A 61 -9.96 -9.13 9.62
CA LYS A 61 -9.02 -10.27 9.61
C LYS A 61 -8.18 -10.22 8.34
N ARG A 62 -6.87 -10.50 8.48
CA ARG A 62 -5.92 -10.61 7.38
C ARG A 62 -6.33 -11.67 6.36
#